data_AF-A0A209CWV0-F1
#
_entry.id   AF-A0A209CWV0-F1
#
_cell.length_a   1.000
_cell.length_b   1.000
_cell.length_c   1.000
_cell.angle_alpha   90.00
_cell.angle_beta   90.00
_cell.angle_gamma   90.00
#
_symmetry.space_group_name_H-M   'P 1'
#
loop_
_entity.id
_entity.type
_entity.pdbx_description
1 polymer ?
#
loop_
_entity_poly.entity_id
_entity_poly.type
_entity_poly.pdbx_seq_one_letter_code
_entity_poly.pdbx_strand_id
1 'polypeptide(L)'
;MADDVFKALADPTRRRILDELTERNSQTLFEICARLATRHGLGLSRQAVSQHLAVLEAAGLVVTRREGRYKFHDLDTEPLEHIVSRWLGPKAPESTP
;
A
#
# COMPACT_ATOMS: atom_id res chain seq x y z
N MET A 1 1.11 15.96 -1.62
CA MET A 1 2.38 16.48 -1.04
C MET A 1 2.73 15.60 0.16
N ALA A 2 3.98 15.49 0.62
CA ALA A 2 4.40 14.48 1.61
C ALA A 2 3.52 14.33 2.88
N ASP A 3 2.76 15.37 3.26
CA ASP A 3 1.72 15.28 4.31
C ASP A 3 0.67 14.19 4.07
N ASP A 4 0.34 13.90 2.81
CA ASP A 4 -0.68 12.90 2.47
C ASP A 4 -0.18 11.47 2.71
N VAL A 5 1.13 11.23 2.54
CA VAL A 5 1.77 9.91 2.74
C VAL A 5 1.76 9.50 4.21
N PHE A 6 2.23 10.36 5.10
CA PHE A 6 2.25 10.04 6.53
C PHE A 6 0.84 9.95 7.12
N LYS A 7 -0.08 10.82 6.69
CA LYS A 7 -1.50 10.71 7.06
C LYS A 7 -2.09 9.39 6.57
N ALA A 8 -1.78 8.97 5.34
CA ALA A 8 -2.20 7.67 4.83
C ALA A 8 -1.61 6.52 5.67
N LEU A 9 -0.35 6.58 6.07
CA LEU A 9 0.28 5.50 6.85
C LEU A 9 -0.12 5.47 8.33
N ALA A 10 -0.67 6.55 8.88
CA ALA A 10 -1.06 6.61 10.29
C ALA A 10 -2.12 5.56 10.66
N ASP A 11 -2.98 5.17 9.72
CA ASP A 11 -4.03 4.18 9.94
C ASP A 11 -3.49 2.73 9.84
N PRO A 12 -3.74 1.88 10.85
CA PRO A 12 -3.24 0.52 10.86
C PRO A 12 -3.85 -0.36 9.76
N THR A 13 -5.12 -0.15 9.40
CA THR A 13 -5.78 -0.89 8.31
C THR A 13 -5.13 -0.57 6.97
N ARG A 14 -4.79 0.70 6.73
CA ARG A 14 -4.07 1.09 5.50
C ARG A 14 -2.68 0.44 5.44
N ARG A 15 -1.96 0.35 6.55
CA ARG A 15 -0.71 -0.41 6.64
C ARG A 15 -0.90 -1.89 6.34
N ARG A 16 -1.96 -2.54 6.85
CA ARG A 16 -2.27 -3.94 6.50
C ARG A 16 -2.59 -4.16 5.02
N ILE A 17 -3.27 -3.21 4.38
CA ILE A 17 -3.50 -3.28 2.93
C ILE A 17 -2.17 -3.22 2.17
N LEU A 18 -1.25 -2.34 2.58
CA LEU A 18 0.07 -2.24 1.98
C LEU A 18 0.93 -3.49 2.26
N ASP A 19 0.85 -4.07 3.47
CA ASP A 19 1.50 -5.35 3.81
C ASP A 19 1.05 -6.44 2.80
N GLU A 20 -0.25 -6.56 2.57
CA GLU A 20 -0.79 -7.55 1.62
C GLU A 20 -0.38 -7.29 0.17
N LEU A 21 -0.32 -6.02 -0.26
CA LEU A 21 0.15 -5.66 -1.60
C LEU A 21 1.67 -5.88 -1.76
N THR A 22 2.43 -5.73 -0.69
CA THR A 22 3.87 -6.06 -0.65
C THR A 22 4.09 -7.55 -0.88
N GLU A 23 3.30 -8.40 -0.22
CA GLU A 23 3.42 -9.86 -0.37
C GLU A 23 2.85 -10.38 -1.68
N ARG A 24 1.80 -9.73 -2.21
CA ARG A 24 1.26 -10.03 -3.53
C ARG A 24 0.78 -8.75 -4.20
N ASN A 25 1.51 -8.31 -5.21
CA ASN A 25 1.07 -7.22 -6.08
C ASN A 25 -0.04 -7.66 -7.04
N SER A 26 -0.60 -6.70 -7.75
CA SER A 26 -1.56 -6.91 -8.84
C SER A 26 -2.82 -7.65 -8.38
N GLN A 27 -3.50 -7.08 -7.39
CA GLN A 27 -4.69 -7.68 -6.80
C GLN A 27 -5.95 -6.87 -7.08
N THR A 28 -7.05 -7.57 -7.34
CA THR A 28 -8.37 -6.95 -7.40
C THR A 28 -8.87 -6.59 -6.00
N LEU A 29 -9.84 -5.67 -5.90
CA LEU A 29 -10.49 -5.33 -4.63
C LEU A 29 -11.03 -6.57 -3.90
N PHE A 30 -11.58 -7.52 -4.67
CA PHE A 30 -12.10 -8.77 -4.11
C PHE A 30 -11.01 -9.63 -3.48
N GLU A 31 -9.87 -9.80 -4.18
CA GLU A 31 -8.73 -10.56 -3.66
C GLU A 31 -8.13 -9.92 -2.41
N ILE A 32 -8.00 -8.58 -2.39
CA ILE A 32 -7.52 -7.84 -1.21
C ILE A 32 -8.44 -8.11 -0.02
N CYS A 33 -9.77 -7.98 -0.20
CA CYS A 33 -10.73 -8.27 0.87
C CYS A 33 -10.62 -9.71 1.39
N ALA A 34 -10.50 -10.69 0.48
CA ALA A 34 -10.37 -12.09 0.85
C ALA A 34 -9.09 -12.37 1.65
N ARG A 35 -7.96 -11.75 1.27
CA ARG A 35 -6.68 -11.91 1.97
C ARG A 35 -6.66 -11.21 3.32
N LEU A 36 -7.19 -9.99 3.41
CA LEU A 36 -7.34 -9.28 4.69
C LEU A 36 -8.15 -10.11 5.70
N ALA A 37 -9.24 -10.74 5.27
CA ALA A 37 -10.05 -11.60 6.13
C ALA A 37 -9.31 -12.87 6.56
N THR A 38 -8.61 -13.53 5.64
CA THR A 38 -7.96 -14.83 5.89
C THR A 38 -6.63 -14.73 6.62
N ARG A 39 -5.82 -13.69 6.37
CA ARG A 39 -4.46 -13.55 6.89
C ARG A 39 -4.33 -12.54 8.02
N HIS A 40 -5.14 -11.49 8.01
CA HIS A 40 -5.13 -10.46 9.04
C HIS A 40 -6.33 -10.54 9.98
N GLY A 41 -7.29 -11.44 9.75
CA GLY A 41 -8.52 -11.53 10.54
C GLY A 41 -9.42 -10.31 10.41
N LEU A 42 -9.24 -9.51 9.35
CA LEU A 42 -9.94 -8.24 9.15
C LEU A 42 -11.16 -8.43 8.25
N GLY A 43 -12.33 -8.59 8.87
CA GLY A 43 -13.63 -8.71 8.21
C GLY A 43 -14.21 -7.36 7.74
N LEU A 44 -13.45 -6.58 6.97
CA LEU A 44 -13.89 -5.28 6.47
C LEU A 44 -14.87 -5.42 5.31
N SER A 45 -15.81 -4.48 5.21
CA SER A 45 -16.69 -4.40 4.05
C SER A 45 -15.89 -3.95 2.81
N ARG A 46 -16.33 -4.38 1.62
CA ARG A 46 -15.73 -3.94 0.35
C ARG A 46 -15.70 -2.42 0.20
N GLN A 47 -16.72 -1.74 0.72
CA GLN A 47 -16.78 -0.27 0.71
C GLN A 47 -15.71 0.34 1.60
N ALA A 48 -15.50 -0.19 2.81
CA ALA A 48 -14.45 0.28 3.72
C ALA A 48 -13.06 0.08 3.10
N VAL A 49 -12.78 -1.10 2.54
CA VAL A 49 -11.51 -1.37 1.85
C VAL A 49 -11.33 -0.44 0.64
N SER A 50 -12.38 -0.20 -0.15
CA SER A 50 -12.33 0.74 -1.28
C SER A 50 -12.01 2.17 -0.83
N GLN A 51 -12.54 2.62 0.31
CA GLN A 51 -12.24 3.95 0.85
C GLN A 51 -10.78 4.06 1.31
N HIS A 52 -10.26 3.03 1.96
CA HIS A 52 -8.85 2.97 2.34
C HIS A 52 -7.93 2.98 1.10
N LEU A 53 -8.27 2.22 0.06
CA LEU A 53 -7.53 2.21 -1.21
C LEU A 53 -7.56 3.57 -1.90
N ALA A 54 -8.69 4.29 -1.87
CA ALA A 54 -8.76 5.64 -2.44
C ALA A 54 -7.82 6.63 -1.71
N VAL A 55 -7.69 6.53 -0.39
CA VAL A 55 -6.74 7.34 0.40
C VAL A 55 -5.29 6.97 0.05
N LEU A 56 -5.00 5.68 -0.10
CA LEU A 56 -3.67 5.22 -0.49
C LEU A 56 -3.30 5.64 -1.92
N GLU A 57 -4.26 5.58 -2.85
CA GLU A 57 -4.12 6.03 -4.24
C GLU A 57 -3.90 7.55 -4.30
N ALA A 58 -4.64 8.33 -3.51
CA ALA A 58 -4.43 9.78 -3.41
C ALA A 58 -3.07 10.16 -2.81
N ALA A 59 -2.52 9.31 -1.93
CA ALA A 59 -1.18 9.47 -1.37
C ALA A 59 -0.06 8.95 -2.28
N GLY A 60 -0.39 8.33 -3.43
CA GLY A 60 0.57 7.71 -4.35
C GLY A 60 1.18 6.40 -3.84
N LEU A 61 0.65 5.80 -2.76
CA LEU A 61 1.16 4.54 -2.22
C LEU A 61 0.56 3.30 -2.91
N VAL A 62 -0.48 3.50 -3.71
CA VAL A 62 -1.12 2.47 -4.51
C VAL A 62 -1.39 3.04 -5.90
N VAL A 63 -0.96 2.32 -6.92
CA VAL A 63 -1.32 2.60 -8.31
C VAL A 63 -2.35 1.59 -8.78
N THR A 64 -3.18 2.01 -9.73
CA THR A 64 -4.25 1.16 -10.23
C THR A 64 -4.23 1.05 -11.74
N ARG A 65 -4.44 -0.16 -12.24
CA ARG A 65 -4.48 -0.47 -13.67
C ARG A 65 -5.74 -1.26 -14.01
N ARG A 66 -6.28 -1.03 -15.20
CA ARG A 66 -7.44 -1.76 -15.71
C ARG A 66 -7.02 -2.74 -16.78
N GLU A 67 -7.41 -4.00 -16.60
CA GLU A 67 -7.26 -5.06 -17.60
C GLU A 67 -8.61 -5.74 -17.81
N GLY A 68 -9.19 -5.51 -18.99
CA GLY A 68 -10.55 -5.94 -19.30
C GLY A 68 -11.55 -5.32 -18.32
N ARG A 69 -12.22 -6.18 -17.54
CA ARG A 69 -13.25 -5.77 -16.56
C ARG A 69 -12.69 -5.58 -15.14
N TYR A 70 -11.41 -5.90 -14.92
CA TYR A 70 -10.81 -5.91 -13.59
C TYR A 70 -9.99 -4.64 -13.35
N LYS A 71 -10.11 -4.10 -12.13
CA LYS A 71 -9.23 -3.05 -11.60
C LYS A 71 -8.25 -3.71 -10.65
N PHE A 72 -6.97 -3.69 -11.01
CA PHE A 72 -5.87 -4.18 -10.20
C PHE A 72 -5.24 -3.03 -9.42
N HIS A 73 -4.74 -3.36 -8.23
CA HIS A 73 -4.05 -2.45 -7.33
C HIS A 73 -2.66 -3.02 -7.09
N ASP A 74 -1.68 -2.15 -7.20
CA ASP A 74 -0.27 -2.44 -7.05
C ASP A 74 0.31 -1.44 -6.03
N LEU A 75 1.24 -1.90 -5.19
CA LEU A 75 2.00 -1.05 -4.28
C LEU A 75 2.92 -0.14 -5.09
N ASP A 76 3.00 1.13 -4.68
CA ASP A 76 4.00 2.06 -5.16
C ASP A 76 4.81 2.62 -3.97
N THR A 77 6.10 2.30 -3.94
CA THR A 77 7.04 2.72 -2.90
C THR A 77 7.79 4.00 -3.23
N GLU A 78 7.64 4.54 -4.45
CA GLU A 78 8.35 5.73 -4.90
C GLU A 78 8.19 6.91 -3.93
N PRO A 79 6.98 7.25 -3.41
CA PRO A 79 6.83 8.36 -2.46
C PRO A 79 7.61 8.16 -1.15
N LEU A 80 7.75 6.90 -0.69
CA LEU A 80 8.51 6.57 0.51
C LEU A 80 10.01 6.66 0.25
N GLU A 81 10.48 6.15 -0.88
CA GLU A 81 11.89 6.20 -1.28
C GLU A 81 12.39 7.65 -1.41
N HIS A 82 11.56 8.56 -1.92
CA HIS A 82 11.88 9.99 -1.96
C HIS A 82 12.04 10.62 -0.57
N ILE A 83 11.19 10.24 0.39
CA ILE A 83 11.29 10.74 1.77
C ILE A 83 12.53 10.18 2.45
N VAL A 84 12.77 8.86 2.30
CA VAL A 84 13.92 8.16 2.89
C VAL A 84 15.24 8.71 2.34
N SER A 85 15.37 8.83 1.02
CA SER A 85 16.59 9.34 0.37
C SER A 85 16.91 10.78 0.77
N ARG A 86 15.89 11.62 1.02
CA ARG A 86 16.07 12.99 1.47
C ARG A 86 16.67 13.10 2.87
N TRP A 87 16.31 12.20 3.79
CA TRP A 87 16.64 12.34 5.21
C TRP A 87 17.74 11.39 5.69
N LEU A 88 17.72 10.13 5.24
CA LEU A 88 18.60 9.09 5.73
C LEU A 88 19.91 8.98 4.94
N GLY A 89 20.03 9.72 3.81
CA GLY A 89 21.17 9.66 2.91
C GLY A 89 21.35 8.25 2.30
N PRO A 90 22.38 8.03 1.48
CA PRO A 90 22.70 6.70 0.99
C PRO A 90 23.02 5.79 2.19
N LYS A 91 22.35 4.64 2.29
CA LYS A 91 22.77 3.58 3.22
C LYS A 91 24.19 3.18 2.82
N ALA A 92 25.18 3.53 3.64
CA ALA A 92 26.53 2.97 3.50
C ALA A 92 26.39 1.43 3.46
N PRO A 93 27.08 0.73 2.55
CA PRO A 93 26.96 -0.73 2.49
C PRO A 93 27.29 -1.29 3.87
N GLU A 94 26.35 -2.07 4.39
CA GLU A 94 26.49 -2.73 5.67
C GLU A 94 27.64 -3.72 5.54
N SER A 95 28.81 -3.34 6.05
CA SER A 95 29.97 -4.23 6.17
C SER A 95 29.62 -5.31 7.18
N THR A 96 29.04 -6.41 6.70
CA THR A 96 28.87 -7.62 7.50
C THR A 96 30.27 -8.21 7.77
N PRO A 97 30.67 -8.41 9.04
CA PRO A 97 31.94 -9.05 9.39
C PRO A 97 31.99 -10.55 9.06
#